data_AF-A0AAW2LWX3-F1
#
_entry.id   AF-A0AAW2LWX3-F1
#
_cell.length_a   1.000
_cell.length_b   1.000
_cell.length_c   1.000
_cell.angle_alpha   90.00
_cell.angle_beta   90.00
_cell.angle_gamma   90.00
#
_symmetry.space_group_name_H-M   'P 1'
#
loop_
_entity.id
_entity.type
_entity.pdbx_description
1 polymer ?
#
loop_
_entity_poly.entity_id
_entity_poly.type
_entity_poly.pdbx_seq_one_letter_code
_entity_poly.pdbx_strand_id
1 'polypeptide(L)'
;MTPSRPHFFSYDVKSFHRLSFDQREIIDSMIDKNIVGYGGSGTVYKIELNNGEVVAVKKLWSQKSKDSASEDQLILDKELKTEVETLGSIRHKNIVKLYCYFSSLDCSLLVYEYMSNGNLWDALHRGKFSWIGLLDIKSLWESLRAWLTCTMI
;
A
#
# COMPACT_ATOMS: atom_id res chain seq x y z
N MET A 1 -38.36 3.13 -16.99
CA MET A 1 -37.47 2.70 -15.89
C MET A 1 -36.05 3.01 -16.31
N THR A 2 -35.45 4.06 -15.74
CA THR A 2 -34.06 4.43 -16.01
C THR A 2 -33.14 3.37 -15.39
N PRO A 3 -32.08 2.92 -16.07
CA PRO A 3 -31.10 2.06 -15.43
C PRO A 3 -30.42 2.87 -14.33
N SER A 4 -30.48 2.35 -13.11
CA SER A 4 -29.76 2.87 -11.95
C SER A 4 -28.28 3.00 -12.32
N ARG A 5 -27.74 4.23 -12.24
CA ARG A 5 -26.31 4.51 -12.38
C ARG A 5 -25.55 3.51 -11.51
N PRO A 6 -24.51 2.81 -12.02
CA PRO A 6 -23.63 2.08 -11.11
C PRO A 6 -23.07 3.11 -10.14
N HIS A 7 -23.16 2.81 -8.83
CA HIS A 7 -22.51 3.58 -7.79
C HIS A 7 -21.01 3.52 -8.05
N PHE A 8 -20.51 4.38 -8.94
CA PHE A 8 -19.10 4.69 -9.01
C PHE A 8 -18.78 5.30 -7.65
N PHE A 9 -18.13 4.51 -6.79
CA PHE A 9 -17.49 5.04 -5.60
C PHE A 9 -16.62 6.21 -6.09
N SER A 10 -16.99 7.44 -5.71
CA SER A 10 -16.20 8.62 -6.02
C SER A 10 -15.03 8.60 -5.05
N TYR A 11 -13.86 8.20 -5.53
CA TYR A 11 -12.64 8.28 -4.73
C TYR A 11 -12.00 9.65 -4.94
N ASP A 12 -11.60 10.30 -3.84
CA ASP A 12 -10.57 11.34 -3.88
C ASP A 12 -9.22 10.68 -4.18
N VAL A 13 -8.50 11.23 -5.15
CA VAL A 13 -7.23 10.68 -5.62
C VAL A 13 -6.17 11.75 -5.51
N LYS A 14 -5.12 11.47 -4.74
CA LYS A 14 -3.92 12.30 -4.70
C LYS A 14 -2.71 11.49 -5.10
N SER A 15 -2.00 11.97 -6.12
CA SER A 15 -0.75 11.38 -6.59
C SER A 15 0.45 12.20 -6.13
N PHE A 16 1.55 11.52 -5.84
CA PHE A 16 2.85 12.11 -5.46
C PHE A 16 3.89 11.92 -6.57
N HIS A 17 3.59 11.04 -7.53
CA HIS A 17 4.38 10.69 -8.69
C HIS A 17 3.49 10.53 -9.93
N ARG A 18 4.10 10.52 -11.12
CA ARG A 18 3.39 10.25 -12.36
C ARG A 18 2.86 8.82 -12.35
N LEU A 19 1.56 8.66 -12.49
CA LEU A 19 0.91 7.36 -12.53
C LEU A 19 1.00 6.78 -13.95
N SER A 20 1.22 5.47 -14.01
CA SER A 20 1.29 4.67 -15.24
C SER A 20 0.03 3.80 -15.43
N PHE A 21 -0.94 3.95 -14.54
CA PHE A 21 -2.15 3.15 -14.38
C PHE A 21 -3.35 4.04 -14.05
N ASP A 22 -4.54 3.52 -14.31
CA ASP A 22 -5.80 4.16 -13.91
C ASP A 22 -6.38 3.55 -12.64
N GLN A 23 -7.25 4.30 -11.97
CA GLN A 23 -7.91 3.85 -10.74
C GLN A 23 -8.69 2.54 -10.92
N ARG A 24 -9.33 2.33 -12.09
CA ARG A 24 -10.10 1.11 -12.37
C ARG A 24 -9.21 -0.12 -12.44
N GLU A 25 -8.05 -0.01 -13.07
CA GLU A 25 -7.09 -1.10 -13.19
C GLU A 25 -6.64 -1.61 -11.81
N ILE A 26 -6.46 -0.70 -10.86
CA ILE A 26 -6.18 -1.05 -9.47
C ILE A 26 -7.38 -1.77 -8.86
N ILE A 27 -8.56 -1.14 -8.86
CA ILE A 27 -9.76 -1.66 -8.18
C ILE A 27 -10.16 -3.04 -8.72
N ASP A 28 -10.17 -3.22 -10.04
CA ASP A 28 -10.55 -4.48 -10.69
C ASP A 28 -9.55 -5.60 -10.38
N SER A 29 -8.31 -5.25 -10.03
CA SER A 29 -7.24 -6.18 -9.66
C SER A 29 -7.17 -6.46 -8.15
N MET A 30 -8.04 -5.87 -7.33
CA MET A 30 -8.11 -6.12 -5.87
C MET A 30 -8.92 -7.38 -5.53
N ILE A 31 -8.42 -8.53 -5.96
CA ILE A 31 -9.04 -9.84 -5.74
C ILE A 31 -8.18 -10.73 -4.85
N ASP A 32 -8.79 -11.72 -4.19
CA ASP A 32 -8.13 -12.53 -3.15
C ASP A 32 -6.85 -13.23 -3.63
N LYS A 33 -6.81 -13.65 -4.90
CA LYS A 33 -5.61 -14.27 -5.50
C LYS A 33 -4.38 -13.36 -5.50
N ASN A 34 -4.60 -12.04 -5.44
CA ASN A 34 -3.55 -11.03 -5.47
C ASN A 34 -3.11 -10.61 -4.05
N ILE A 35 -3.72 -11.15 -2.99
CA ILE A 35 -3.32 -10.86 -1.61
C ILE A 35 -1.94 -11.47 -1.36
N VAL A 36 -1.01 -10.63 -0.88
CA VAL A 36 0.34 -11.05 -0.47
C VAL A 36 0.55 -11.01 1.03
N GLY A 37 -0.36 -10.38 1.77
CA GLY A 37 -0.31 -10.35 3.23
C GLY A 37 -1.41 -9.53 3.87
N TYR A 38 -1.49 -9.65 5.18
CA TYR A 38 -2.33 -8.85 6.05
C TYR A 38 -1.41 -8.09 7.00
N GLY A 39 -1.52 -6.77 6.98
CA GLY A 39 -0.81 -5.87 7.87
C GLY A 39 -1.50 -5.66 9.20
N GLY A 40 -0.88 -4.83 10.04
CA GLY A 40 -1.51 -4.34 11.27
C GLY A 40 -2.76 -3.48 11.02
N SER A 41 -2.87 -2.84 9.85
CA SER A 41 -3.92 -1.88 9.51
C SER A 41 -4.73 -2.24 8.27
N GLY A 42 -4.47 -3.38 7.62
CA GLY A 42 -5.11 -3.64 6.33
C GLY A 42 -4.69 -4.90 5.60
N THR A 43 -5.19 -5.02 4.37
CA THR A 43 -4.85 -6.11 3.46
C THR A 43 -3.96 -5.58 2.34
N VAL A 44 -2.92 -6.32 1.98
CA VAL A 44 -1.94 -5.91 0.97
C VAL A 44 -2.03 -6.81 -0.25
N TYR A 45 -2.17 -6.19 -1.41
CA TYR A 45 -2.32 -6.81 -2.71
C TYR A 45 -1.08 -6.54 -3.56
N LYS A 46 -0.62 -7.53 -4.30
CA LYS A 46 0.35 -7.37 -5.40
C LYS A 46 -0.43 -7.33 -6.70
N ILE A 47 -0.30 -6.23 -7.44
CA ILE A 47 -1.00 -6.03 -8.71
C ILE A 47 0.03 -5.85 -9.81
N GLU A 48 -0.06 -6.69 -10.82
CA GLU A 48 0.67 -6.51 -12.08
C GLU A 48 -0.19 -5.68 -13.03
N LEU A 49 0.34 -4.54 -13.44
CA LEU A 49 -0.32 -3.59 -14.32
C LEU A 49 -0.19 -4.04 -15.77
N ASN A 50 -1.05 -3.52 -16.65
CA ASN A 50 -1.09 -3.81 -18.08
C ASN A 50 0.22 -3.46 -18.80
N ASN A 51 0.99 -2.52 -18.24
CA ASN A 51 2.29 -2.09 -18.74
C ASN A 51 3.47 -2.97 -18.23
N GLY A 52 3.20 -4.00 -17.42
CA GLY A 52 4.18 -4.91 -16.83
C GLY A 52 4.83 -4.40 -15.53
N GLU A 53 4.53 -3.18 -15.09
CA GLU A 53 4.94 -2.68 -13.77
C GLU A 53 4.13 -3.39 -12.68
N VAL A 54 4.75 -3.62 -11.52
CA VAL A 54 4.09 -4.25 -10.37
C VAL A 54 4.00 -3.24 -9.23
N VAL A 55 2.81 -3.14 -8.64
CA VAL A 55 2.53 -2.26 -7.50
C VAL A 55 2.04 -3.04 -6.30
N ALA A 56 2.33 -2.51 -5.10
CA ALA A 56 1.73 -2.97 -3.87
C ALA A 56 0.56 -2.05 -3.51
N VAL A 57 -0.63 -2.60 -3.30
CA VAL A 57 -1.81 -1.84 -2.88
C VAL A 57 -2.22 -2.27 -1.49
N LYS A 58 -2.16 -1.34 -0.54
CA LYS A 58 -2.64 -1.56 0.82
C LYS A 58 -4.03 -1.00 0.97
N LYS A 59 -4.99 -1.88 1.25
CA LYS A 59 -6.36 -1.54 1.63
C LYS A 59 -6.44 -1.41 3.13
N LEU A 60 -6.70 -0.21 3.63
CA LEU A 60 -6.90 0.01 5.05
C LEU A 60 -8.27 -0.57 5.48
N TRP A 61 -8.32 -1.19 6.65
CA TRP A 61 -9.57 -1.69 7.19
C TRP A 61 -10.43 -0.53 7.68
N SER A 62 -11.68 -0.48 7.23
CA SER A 62 -12.63 0.52 7.70
C SER A 62 -13.08 0.16 9.12
N GLN A 63 -12.58 0.87 10.13
CA GLN A 63 -13.11 0.81 11.49
C GLN A 63 -14.40 1.64 11.55
N LYS A 64 -15.51 1.11 11.04
CA LYS A 64 -16.83 1.71 11.29
C LYS A 64 -17.21 1.45 12.74
N SER A 65 -16.83 2.36 13.65
CA SER A 65 -17.38 2.38 15.00
C SER A 65 -18.89 2.62 14.87
N LYS A 66 -19.68 1.66 15.36
CA LYS A 66 -21.14 1.60 15.17
C LYS A 66 -21.95 2.70 15.86
N ASP A 67 -21.36 3.52 16.72
CA ASP A 67 -22.14 4.37 17.62
C ASP A 67 -21.65 5.81 17.61
N SER A 68 -21.91 6.54 16.52
CA SER A 68 -22.20 8.00 16.51
C SER A 68 -22.18 8.52 15.08
N ALA A 69 -23.37 8.74 14.52
CA ALA A 69 -23.54 9.70 13.46
C ALA A 69 -23.41 11.11 14.07
N SER A 70 -22.19 11.62 14.19
CA SER A 70 -21.93 13.01 14.56
C SER A 70 -20.70 13.52 13.80
N GLU A 71 -20.96 14.31 12.77
CA GLU A 71 -20.21 15.38 12.09
C GLU A 71 -18.69 15.32 11.85
N ASP A 72 -17.92 14.42 12.44
CA ASP A 72 -16.47 14.33 12.20
C ASP A 72 -16.10 12.97 11.61
N GLN A 73 -16.19 12.90 10.29
CA GLN A 73 -15.55 11.92 9.38
C GLN A 73 -14.00 11.94 9.47
N LEU A 74 -13.43 12.33 10.61
CA LEU A 74 -12.01 12.64 10.84
C LEU A 74 -11.20 11.46 11.40
N ILE A 75 -11.82 10.32 11.71
CA ILE A 75 -11.12 9.19 12.35
C ILE A 75 -10.56 8.19 11.34
N LEU A 76 -11.22 7.99 10.18
CA LEU A 76 -10.68 7.18 9.07
C LEU A 76 -9.43 7.81 8.43
N ASP A 77 -9.17 9.09 8.70
CA ASP A 77 -8.02 9.81 8.20
C ASP A 77 -6.74 9.55 8.98
N LYS A 78 -6.73 9.09 10.23
CA LYS A 78 -5.47 9.13 11.00
C LYS A 78 -4.37 8.25 10.42
N GLU A 79 -4.67 6.99 10.13
CA GLU A 79 -3.68 6.06 9.53
C GLU A 79 -3.32 6.50 8.11
N LEU A 80 -4.32 6.81 7.29
CA LEU A 80 -4.11 7.31 5.93
C LEU A 80 -3.25 8.59 5.92
N LYS A 81 -3.57 9.55 6.79
CA LYS A 81 -2.89 10.84 6.94
C LYS A 81 -1.48 10.65 7.44
N THR A 82 -1.25 9.83 8.48
CA THR A 82 0.10 9.57 8.98
C THR A 82 0.98 8.95 7.90
N GLU A 83 0.45 7.98 7.16
CA GLU A 83 1.14 7.34 6.03
C GLU A 83 1.45 8.36 4.92
N VAL A 84 0.44 9.15 4.52
CA VAL A 84 0.55 10.15 3.46
C VAL A 84 1.49 11.30 3.84
N GLU A 85 1.45 11.80 5.07
CA GLU A 85 2.35 12.86 5.55
C GLU A 85 3.80 12.37 5.59
N THR A 86 3.99 11.14 6.06
CA THR A 86 5.31 10.52 6.19
C THR A 86 5.90 10.23 4.82
N LEU A 87 5.19 9.51 3.94
CA LEU A 87 5.74 9.03 2.67
C LEU A 87 5.46 9.94 1.49
N GLY A 88 4.42 10.75 1.54
CA GLY A 88 4.08 11.66 0.44
C GLY A 88 5.10 12.79 0.26
N SER A 89 5.85 13.13 1.31
CA SER A 89 6.86 14.21 1.29
C SER A 89 8.29 13.71 1.10
N ILE A 90 8.58 12.44 1.39
CA ILE A 90 9.95 11.92 1.37
C ILE A 90 10.31 11.35 -0.01
N ARG A 91 11.40 11.85 -0.59
CA ARG A 91 11.96 11.35 -1.85
C ARG A 91 13.39 10.91 -1.65
N HIS A 92 13.59 9.62 -1.41
CA HIS A 92 14.91 9.06 -1.23
C HIS A 92 15.02 7.70 -1.93
N LYS A 93 16.19 7.41 -2.49
CA LYS A 93 16.45 6.18 -3.27
C LYS A 93 16.24 4.89 -2.48
N ASN A 94 16.06 4.99 -1.16
CA ASN A 94 16.01 3.91 -0.19
C ASN A 94 14.71 3.88 0.63
N ILE A 95 13.74 4.70 0.24
CA ILE A 95 12.40 4.71 0.82
C ILE A 95 11.47 4.26 -0.30
N VAL A 96 10.48 3.44 0.03
CA VAL A 96 9.50 2.99 -0.97
C VAL A 96 8.73 4.20 -1.48
N LYS A 97 8.46 4.25 -2.78
CA LYS A 97 7.66 5.33 -3.35
C LYS A 97 6.18 5.07 -3.08
N LEU A 98 5.50 6.03 -2.45
CA LEU A 98 4.05 6.11 -2.43
C LEU A 98 3.59 6.81 -3.71
N TYR A 99 3.01 6.09 -4.66
CA TYR A 99 2.58 6.65 -5.93
C TYR A 99 1.34 7.54 -5.77
N CYS A 100 0.32 7.02 -5.09
CA CYS A 100 -0.93 7.74 -4.81
C CYS A 100 -1.71 7.10 -3.66
N TYR A 101 -2.73 7.81 -3.19
CA TYR A 101 -3.82 7.21 -2.43
C TYR A 101 -5.16 7.35 -3.17
N PHE A 102 -6.09 6.45 -2.88
CA PHE A 102 -7.51 6.57 -3.19
C PHE A 102 -8.29 6.60 -1.88
N SER A 103 -9.10 7.62 -1.64
CA SER A 103 -9.93 7.71 -0.43
C SER A 103 -11.41 7.84 -0.80
N SER A 104 -12.25 7.03 -0.18
CA SER A 104 -13.70 7.10 -0.27
C SER A 104 -14.31 6.89 1.12
N LEU A 105 -15.61 7.16 1.27
CA LEU A 105 -16.33 6.99 2.53
C LEU A 105 -16.19 5.57 3.13
N ASP A 106 -16.00 4.56 2.28
CA ASP A 106 -16.01 3.16 2.70
C ASP A 106 -14.63 2.48 2.60
N CYS A 107 -13.66 3.12 1.94
CA CYS A 107 -12.42 2.47 1.58
C CYS A 107 -11.30 3.49 1.33
N SER A 108 -10.15 3.25 1.96
CA SER A 108 -8.90 3.98 1.72
C SER A 108 -7.84 3.01 1.23
N LEU A 109 -7.18 3.38 0.13
CA LEU A 109 -6.17 2.60 -0.56
C LEU A 109 -4.88 3.41 -0.68
N LEU A 110 -3.76 2.75 -0.44
CA LEU A 110 -2.42 3.31 -0.65
C LEU A 110 -1.70 2.47 -1.71
N VAL A 111 -1.15 3.12 -2.73
CA VAL A 111 -0.48 2.46 -3.85
C VAL A 111 1.01 2.77 -3.82
N TYR A 112 1.83 1.73 -3.77
CA TYR A 112 3.28 1.80 -3.60
C TYR A 112 4.03 1.08 -4.71
N GLU A 113 5.30 1.44 -4.87
CA GLU A 113 6.31 0.61 -5.55
C GLU A 113 6.38 -0.79 -4.90
N TYR A 114 6.26 -1.85 -5.70
CA TYR A 114 6.34 -3.22 -5.20
C TYR A 114 7.80 -3.63 -4.94
N MET A 115 8.05 -4.22 -3.77
CA MET A 115 9.36 -4.77 -3.40
C MET A 115 9.42 -6.28 -3.69
N SER A 116 10.08 -6.67 -4.79
CA SER A 116 10.14 -8.06 -5.24
C SER A 116 10.91 -9.00 -4.31
N ASN A 117 11.86 -8.48 -3.53
CA ASN A 117 12.72 -9.27 -2.63
C ASN A 117 12.06 -9.61 -1.28
N GLY A 118 10.79 -9.24 -1.08
CA GLY A 118 10.04 -9.57 0.13
C GLY A 118 10.38 -8.70 1.33
N ASN A 119 9.90 -9.10 2.51
CA ASN A 119 10.10 -8.35 3.75
C ASN A 119 11.40 -8.78 4.49
N LEU A 120 11.85 -7.92 5.40
CA LEU A 120 13.07 -8.15 6.16
C LEU A 120 12.97 -9.37 7.07
N TRP A 121 11.83 -9.50 7.74
CA TRP A 121 11.61 -10.55 8.72
C TRP A 121 11.90 -11.92 8.10
N ASP A 122 11.36 -12.12 6.91
CA ASP A 122 11.59 -13.31 6.09
C ASP A 122 13.06 -13.47 5.70
N ALA A 123 13.72 -12.41 5.23
CA ALA A 123 15.13 -12.48 4.85
C ALA A 123 16.05 -12.87 6.03
N LEU A 124 15.78 -12.35 7.23
CA LEU A 124 16.55 -12.66 8.44
C LEU A 124 16.27 -14.07 8.98
N HIS A 125 15.02 -14.54 8.92
CA HIS A 125 14.62 -15.79 9.56
C HIS A 125 14.58 -17.00 8.60
N ARG A 126 14.72 -16.81 7.28
CA ARG A 126 14.77 -17.91 6.28
C ARG A 126 16.10 -18.68 6.24
N GLY A 127 16.99 -18.53 7.22
CA GLY A 127 18.09 -19.47 7.43
C GLY A 127 19.11 -19.60 6.30
N LYS A 128 19.35 -18.54 5.52
CA LYS A 128 20.48 -18.45 4.57
C LYS A 128 21.49 -17.37 4.95
N PHE A 129 21.78 -17.23 6.24
CA PHE A 129 23.08 -16.71 6.66
C PHE A 129 24.03 -17.90 6.83
N SER A 130 24.41 -18.52 5.72
CA SER A 130 25.69 -19.22 5.70
C SER A 130 26.74 -18.13 5.84
N TRP A 131 27.58 -18.22 6.88
CA TRP A 131 28.64 -17.28 7.23
C TRP A 131 29.79 -17.26 6.20
N ILE A 132 29.45 -17.12 4.92
CA ILE A 132 30.39 -16.94 3.81
C ILE A 132 29.82 -15.82 2.94
N GLY A 133 30.21 -14.59 3.26
CA GLY A 133 29.81 -13.41 2.51
C GLY A 133 29.65 -12.17 3.36
N LEU A 134 30.65 -11.83 4.18
CA LEU A 134 30.91 -10.42 4.45
C LEU A 134 30.98 -9.73 3.08
N LEU A 135 29.97 -8.92 2.76
CA LEU A 135 29.79 -8.02 1.61
C LEU A 135 28.41 -8.22 0.97
N ASP A 136 27.34 -7.88 1.69
CA ASP A 136 26.27 -7.20 0.99
C ASP A 136 25.55 -6.17 1.85
N ILE A 137 26.22 -5.03 2.03
CA ILE A 137 25.57 -3.80 2.53
C ILE A 137 24.32 -3.50 1.70
N LYS A 138 24.21 -3.89 0.40
CA LYS A 138 22.97 -3.70 -0.35
C LYS A 138 21.85 -4.61 0.12
N SER A 139 22.13 -5.87 0.44
CA SER A 139 21.12 -6.78 0.96
C SER A 139 20.63 -6.36 2.34
N LEU A 140 21.54 -5.93 3.24
CA LEU A 140 21.20 -5.30 4.52
C LEU A 140 20.49 -3.95 4.35
N TRP A 141 20.79 -3.23 3.28
CA TRP A 141 20.16 -1.97 2.94
C TRP A 141 18.74 -2.16 2.41
N GLU A 142 18.50 -3.08 1.47
CA GLU A 142 17.16 -3.47 0.99
C GLU A 142 16.31 -4.06 2.11
N SER A 143 16.95 -4.84 2.97
CA SER A 143 16.44 -5.29 4.25
C SER A 143 15.99 -4.14 5.16
N LEU A 144 16.77 -3.06 5.29
CA LEU A 144 16.36 -1.86 6.02
C LEU A 144 15.22 -1.08 5.31
N ARG A 145 15.12 -1.12 3.96
CA ARG A 145 13.95 -0.59 3.23
C ARG A 145 12.68 -1.38 3.58
N ALA A 146 12.82 -2.70 3.70
CA ALA A 146 11.76 -3.58 4.14
C ALA A 146 11.41 -3.36 5.63
N TRP A 147 12.38 -3.00 6.49
CA TRP A 147 12.14 -2.68 7.90
C TRP A 147 11.34 -1.38 8.10
N LEU A 148 11.63 -0.34 7.30
CA LEU A 148 10.81 0.89 7.30
C LEU A 148 9.38 0.63 6.80
N THR A 149 9.17 -0.39 5.95
CA THR A 149 7.86 -0.72 5.36
C THR A 149 7.08 -1.80 6.11
N CYS A 150 7.71 -2.62 6.96
CA CYS A 150 7.04 -3.71 7.68
C CYS A 150 6.10 -3.23 8.80
N THR A 151 6.21 -1.97 9.23
CA THR A 151 5.19 -1.30 10.07
C THR A 151 4.09 -0.64 9.26
N MET A 152 4.27 -0.51 7.94
CA MET A 152 3.35 0.16 7.01
C MET A 152 2.71 -0.80 5.98
N ILE A 153 3.06 -2.09 5.99
CA ILE A 153 2.46 -3.17 5.18
C ILE A 153 1.75 -4.13 6.10
#